data_AF-A0A654DSF9-F1
#
_entry.id   AF-A0A654DSF9-F1
#
_cell.length_a   1.000
_cell.length_b   1.000
_cell.length_c   1.000
_cell.angle_alpha   90.00
_cell.angle_beta   90.00
_cell.angle_gamma   90.00
#
_symmetry.space_group_name_H-M   'P 1'
#
loop_
_entity.id
_entity.type
_entity.pdbx_description
1 polymer ?
#
loop_
_entity_poly.entity_id
_entity_poly.type
_entity_poly.pdbx_seq_one_letter_code
_entity_poly.pdbx_strand_id
1 'polypeptide(L)' 'MKKLLESNQLLRTSGLLSLTLGLAPFVPEPHVWGKVQWVLGGAAGMQPMDYFDLLLHGTPWLLFFTLLIYRGFRYLLPG' A
#
# COMPACT_ATOMS: atom_id res chain seq x y z
N MET A 1 14.90 2.84 13.88
CA MET A 1 14.41 2.63 12.50
C MET A 1 14.63 1.20 11.99
N LYS A 2 15.87 0.66 11.95
CA LYS A 2 16.14 -0.73 11.46
C LYS A 2 15.28 -1.83 12.11
N LYS A 3 15.12 -1.80 13.44
CA LYS A 3 14.25 -2.72 14.21
C LYS A 3 12.80 -2.72 13.71
N LEU A 4 12.29 -1.59 13.25
CA LEU A 4 10.92 -1.47 12.74
C LEU A 4 10.79 -2.13 11.36
N LEU A 5 11.75 -1.87 10.46
CA LEU A 5 11.77 -2.45 9.11
C LEU A 5 11.94 -3.98 9.12
N GLU A 6 12.59 -4.52 10.16
CA GLU A 6 12.80 -5.96 10.37
C GLU A 6 11.71 -6.63 11.21
N SER A 7 10.71 -5.88 11.71
CA SER A 7 9.62 -6.42 12.54
C SER A 7 8.67 -7.33 11.76
N ASN A 8 8.64 -8.62 12.08
CA ASN A 8 7.67 -9.57 11.49
C ASN A 8 6.22 -9.14 11.71
N GLN A 9 5.92 -8.53 12.85
CA GLN A 9 4.59 -8.01 13.13
C GLN A 9 4.22 -6.92 12.14
N LEU A 10 5.12 -5.98 11.86
CA LEU A 10 4.85 -4.90 10.90
C LEU A 10 4.62 -5.42 9.48
N LEU A 11 5.42 -6.41 9.04
CA LEU A 11 5.24 -7.05 7.74
C LEU A 11 3.88 -7.75 7.64
N ARG A 12 3.49 -8.50 8.68
CA ARG A 12 2.20 -9.21 8.72
C ARG A 12 1.03 -8.24 8.78
N THR A 13 1.08 -7.24 9.65
CA THR A 13 0.00 -6.26 9.80
C THR A 13 -0.19 -5.43 8.53
N SER A 14 0.89 -4.95 7.90
CA SER A 14 0.78 -4.23 6.62
C SER A 14 0.24 -5.12 5.49
N GLY A 15 0.66 -6.39 5.42
CA GLY A 15 0.10 -7.35 4.47
C GLY A 15 -1.39 -7.61 4.69
N LEU A 16 -1.80 -7.84 5.94
CA LEU A 16 -3.22 -8.01 6.29
C LEU A 16 -4.04 -6.76 5.95
N LEU A 17 -3.54 -5.57 6.29
CA LEU A 17 -4.23 -4.32 5.96
C LEU A 17 -4.29 -4.09 4.45
N SER A 18 -3.26 -4.46 3.69
CA SER A 18 -3.26 -4.37 2.22
C SER A 18 -4.34 -5.25 1.61
N LEU A 19 -4.42 -6.52 2.06
CA LEU A 19 -5.38 -7.50 1.55
C LEU A 19 -6.81 -7.30 2.07
N THR A 20 -7.00 -6.47 3.10
CA THR A 20 -8.32 -6.13 3.63
C THR A 20 -8.70 -4.70 3.30
N LEU A 21 -8.28 -3.74 4.13
CA LEU A 21 -8.55 -2.31 3.94
C LEU A 21 -8.08 -1.82 2.57
N GLY A 22 -6.89 -2.21 2.11
CA GLY A 22 -6.33 -1.73 0.84
C GLY A 22 -7.06 -2.24 -0.41
N LEU A 23 -7.76 -3.38 -0.32
CA LEU A 23 -8.58 -3.92 -1.41
C LEU A 23 -10.06 -3.60 -1.27
N ALA A 24 -10.47 -2.95 -0.17
CA ALA A 24 -11.87 -2.60 0.02
C ALA A 24 -12.30 -1.48 -0.96
N PRO A 25 -13.57 -1.48 -1.39
CA PRO A 25 -14.48 -2.63 -1.43
C PRO A 25 -13.98 -3.66 -2.45
N PHE A 26 -14.15 -4.95 -2.18
CA PHE A 26 -13.65 -6.00 -3.09
C PHE A 26 -14.44 -6.11 -4.40
N VAL A 27 -15.67 -5.58 -4.42
CA VAL A 27 -16.60 -5.64 -5.55
C VAL A 27 -17.32 -4.28 -5.64
N PRO A 28 -17.59 -3.76 -6.85
CA PRO A 28 -17.16 -4.29 -8.15
C PRO A 28 -15.66 -4.13 -8.41
N GLU A 29 -15.02 -3.18 -7.75
CA GLU A 29 -13.60 -2.86 -7.94
C GLU A 29 -13.02 -2.21 -6.67
N PRO A 30 -11.80 -2.59 -6.24
CA PRO A 30 -11.10 -1.93 -5.15
C PRO A 30 -10.94 -0.44 -5.37
N HIS A 31 -11.20 0.35 -4.33
CA HIS A 31 -11.05 1.81 -4.39
C HIS A 31 -9.65 2.20 -4.83
N VAL A 32 -8.60 1.58 -4.27
CA VAL A 32 -7.20 1.88 -4.63
C VAL A 32 -6.95 1.77 -6.13
N TRP A 33 -7.58 0.79 -6.80
CA TRP A 33 -7.38 0.55 -8.22
C TRP A 33 -8.06 1.64 -9.06
N GLY A 34 -9.34 1.90 -8.82
CA GLY A 34 -10.07 2.97 -9.52
C GLY A 34 -9.45 4.35 -9.31
N LYS A 35 -8.99 4.67 -8.08
CA LYS A 35 -8.30 5.94 -7.80
C LYS A 35 -6.95 6.05 -8.51
N VAL A 36 -6.16 4.98 -8.59
CA VAL A 36 -4.89 4.98 -9.36
C VAL A 36 -5.18 5.26 -10.83
N GLN A 37 -6.15 4.58 -11.43
CA GLN A 37 -6.55 4.84 -12.83
C GLN A 37 -7.00 6.29 -13.03
N TRP A 38 -7.75 6.84 -12.08
CA TRP A 38 -8.19 8.23 -12.12
C TRP A 38 -7.02 9.21 -12.08
N VAL A 39 -6.03 8.98 -11.22
CA VAL A 39 -4.79 9.78 -11.17
C VAL A 39 -4.01 9.66 -12.47
N LEU A 40 -3.87 8.46 -13.04
CA LEU A 40 -3.22 8.26 -14.34
C LEU A 40 -3.95 8.98 -15.48
N GLY A 41 -5.27 9.15 -15.36
CA GLY A 41 -6.11 9.96 -16.25
C GLY A 41 -6.04 11.47 -16.02
N GLY A 42 -5.11 11.96 -15.19
CA GLY A 42 -4.90 13.38 -14.91
C GLY A 42 -5.69 13.93 -13.72
N ALA A 43 -6.29 13.07 -12.90
CA ALA A 43 -7.01 13.45 -11.67
C ALA A 43 -8.13 14.51 -11.89
N ALA A 44 -8.66 14.60 -13.11
CA ALA A 44 -9.67 15.58 -13.45
C ALA A 44 -10.93 15.38 -12.59
N GLY A 45 -11.31 16.42 -11.84
CA GLY A 45 -12.48 16.39 -10.96
C GLY A 45 -12.30 15.70 -9.61
N MET A 46 -11.11 15.17 -9.28
CA MET A 46 -10.86 14.56 -7.96
C MET A 46 -11.03 15.58 -6.84
N GLN A 47 -11.83 15.21 -5.84
CA GLN A 47 -12.05 15.99 -4.62
C GLN A 47 -11.04 15.58 -3.54
N PRO A 48 -10.84 16.41 -2.50
CA PRO A 48 -9.96 16.06 -1.37
C PRO A 48 -10.27 14.69 -0.76
N MET A 49 -11.55 14.29 -0.72
CA MET A 49 -11.95 12.98 -0.21
C MET A 49 -11.49 11.83 -1.10
N ASP A 50 -11.38 12.02 -2.42
CA ASP A 50 -10.86 11.00 -3.35
C ASP A 50 -9.37 10.76 -3.14
N TYR A 51 -8.62 11.84 -2.86
CA TYR A 51 -7.21 11.73 -2.49
C TYR A 51 -7.03 11.07 -1.13
N PHE A 52 -7.88 11.41 -0.14
CA PHE A 52 -7.88 10.72 1.14
C PHE A 52 -8.18 9.23 0.98
N ASP A 53 -9.16 8.89 0.16
CA ASP A 53 -9.53 7.50 -0.13
C ASP A 53 -8.37 6.74 -0.80
N LEU A 54 -7.69 7.34 -1.78
CA LEU A 54 -6.47 6.79 -2.39
C LEU A 54 -5.36 6.58 -1.35
N LEU A 55 -5.11 7.56 -0.48
CA LEU A 55 -4.10 7.45 0.56
C LEU A 55 -4.46 6.37 1.58
N LEU A 56 -5.71 6.30 2.03
CA LEU A 56 -6.17 5.33 3.02
C LEU A 56 -6.01 3.89 2.50
N HIS A 57 -6.44 3.63 1.28
CA HIS A 57 -6.38 2.28 0.70
C HIS A 57 -4.98 1.96 0.14
N GLY A 58 -4.21 2.96 -0.31
CA GLY A 58 -2.87 2.77 -0.88
C GLY A 58 -1.73 2.69 0.15
N THR A 59 -1.86 3.35 1.31
CA THR A 59 -0.78 3.38 2.32
C THR A 59 -0.37 2.00 2.84
N PRO A 60 -1.31 1.06 3.12
CA PRO A 60 -0.93 -0.30 3.52
C PRO A 60 -0.03 -1.00 2.49
N TRP A 61 -0.35 -0.85 1.20
CA TRP A 61 0.41 -1.43 0.09
C TRP A 61 1.83 -0.85 0.01
N LEU A 62 1.95 0.47 0.08
CA LEU A 62 3.25 1.15 0.07
C LEU A 62 4.15 0.64 1.20
N LEU A 63 3.60 0.53 2.41
CA LEU A 63 4.33 0.00 3.56
C LEU A 63 4.73 -1.46 3.36
N PHE A 64 3.79 -2.31 2.91
CA PHE A 64 4.02 -3.74 2.71
C PHE A 64 5.12 -3.99 1.66
N PHE A 65 5.03 -3.35 0.49
CA PHE A 65 6.04 -3.50 -0.56
C PHE A 65 7.40 -2.94 -0.16
N THR A 66 7.44 -1.78 0.52
CA THR A 66 8.71 -1.22 1.04
C THR A 66 9.41 -2.20 1.96
N LEU A 67 8.66 -2.86 2.86
CA LEU A 67 9.21 -3.86 3.78
C LEU A 67 9.68 -5.12 3.06
N LEU A 68 8.91 -5.61 2.09
CA LEU A 68 9.29 -6.78 1.28
C LEU A 68 10.58 -6.51 0.51
N ILE A 69 10.67 -5.37 -0.17
CA ILE A 69 11.83 -4.96 -0.96
C ILE A 69 13.06 -4.81 -0.05
N TYR A 70 12.92 -4.08 1.07
CA TYR A 70 14.01 -3.89 2.03
C TYR A 70 14.56 -5.22 2.55
N ARG A 71 13.68 -6.17 2.92
CA ARG A 71 14.10 -7.48 3.42
C ARG A 71 14.67 -8.37 2.33
N GLY A 72 14.10 -8.33 1.13
CA GLY A 72 14.61 -9.04 -0.04
C GLY A 72 16.04 -8.62 -0.36
N PHE A 73 16.30 -7.32 -0.46
CA PHE A 73 17.65 -6.81 -0.68
C PHE A 73 18.62 -7.19 0.46
N ARG A 74 18.18 -7.11 1.72
CA ARG A 74 19.02 -7.51 2.85
C ARG A 74 19.37 -9.00 2.83
N TYR A 75 18.47 -9.85 2.36
CA TYR A 75 18.73 -11.27 2.22
C TYR A 75 19.67 -11.57 1.04
N LEU A 76 19.54 -10.82 -0.06
CA LEU A 76 20.33 -11.00 -1.28
C LEU A 76 21.73 -10.38 -1.22
N LEU A 77 21.93 -9.35 -0.40
CA LEU A 77 23.22 -8.68 -0.17
C LEU A 77 23.65 -8.87 1.30
N PRO A 78 23.99 -10.10 1.72
CA PRO A 78 24.59 -10.33 3.02
C PRO A 78 26.02 -9.78 3.00
N GLY A 79 26.18 -8.52 3.40
CA GLY A 79 27.46 -7.97 3.83
C GLY A 79 27.78 -8.39 5.25
#